data_AF-A0A016RST2-F1
#
_entry.id   AF-A0A016RST2-F1
#
_cell.length_a   1.000
_cell.length_b   1.000
_cell.length_c   1.000
_cell.angle_alpha   90.00
_cell.angle_beta   90.00
_cell.angle_gamma   90.00
#
_symmetry.space_group_name_H-M   'P 1'
#
loop_
_entity.id
_entity.type
_entity.pdbx_description
1 polymer ?
#
loop_
_entity_poly.entity_id
_entity_poly.type
_entity_poly.pdbx_seq_one_letter_code
_entity_poly.pdbx_strand_id
1 'polypeptide(L)'
;MYNDSKISRTNLKVDGIKTLPENIADNEGVKLAFKAYRKLEKKYGAEGRFVKMQDFTNEQMFFLAYSMVFCNKLVYIPLYLELILKEDDHAPAMLRCETNTNNDDITAEKLQLSSQTLLAVVRVFTGSMRQLKP
;
A
#
# COMPACT_ATOMS: atom_id res chain seq x y z
N MET A 1 9.16 4.81 -13.58
CA MET A 1 8.26 4.17 -12.59
C MET A 1 6.85 4.21 -13.17
N TYR A 2 6.11 3.10 -13.16
CA TYR A 2 4.71 2.94 -13.67
C TYR A 2 4.39 3.30 -15.11
N ASN A 3 5.40 3.61 -15.92
CA ASN A 3 5.16 4.01 -17.30
C ASN A 3 4.49 2.87 -18.08
N ASP A 4 3.38 3.18 -18.74
CA ASP A 4 2.54 2.22 -19.46
C ASP A 4 1.91 1.11 -18.59
N SER A 5 1.96 1.23 -17.26
CA SER A 5 1.27 0.29 -16.36
C SER A 5 -0.24 0.30 -16.65
N LYS A 6 -0.79 -0.88 -16.97
CA LYS A 6 -2.21 -1.06 -17.22
C LYS A 6 -2.99 -1.07 -15.91
N ILE A 7 -4.06 -0.29 -15.86
CA ILE A 7 -4.96 -0.30 -14.72
C ILE A 7 -5.91 -1.48 -14.87
N SER A 8 -5.91 -2.38 -13.87
CA SER A 8 -6.69 -3.61 -13.88
C SER A 8 -8.16 -3.35 -14.25
N ARG A 9 -8.71 -4.20 -15.13
CA ARG A 9 -10.09 -4.12 -15.65
C ARG A 9 -10.40 -2.90 -16.51
N THR A 10 -9.38 -2.18 -16.98
CA THR A 10 -9.53 -1.06 -17.93
C THR A 10 -8.49 -1.15 -19.05
N ASN A 11 -8.68 -0.36 -20.11
CA ASN A 11 -7.68 -0.16 -21.16
C ASN A 11 -6.81 1.09 -20.92
N LEU A 12 -6.95 1.72 -19.75
CA LEU A 12 -6.24 2.94 -19.40
C LEU A 12 -4.82 2.62 -18.91
N LYS A 13 -3.92 3.56 -19.15
CA LYS A 13 -2.51 3.48 -18.80
C LYS A 13 -2.11 4.70 -17.99
N VAL A 14 -1.12 4.51 -17.12
CA VAL A 14 -0.49 5.61 -16.38
C VAL A 14 0.63 6.24 -17.19
N ASP A 15 0.66 7.57 -17.21
CA ASP A 15 1.83 8.33 -17.62
C ASP A 15 2.86 8.32 -16.49
N GLY A 16 3.88 7.49 -16.65
CA GLY A 16 4.93 7.31 -15.64
C GLY A 16 5.94 8.46 -15.60
N ILE A 17 5.95 9.33 -16.61
CA ILE A 17 6.80 10.53 -16.64
C ILE A 17 6.09 11.63 -15.84
N LYS A 18 4.80 11.86 -16.10
CA LYS A 18 3.99 12.83 -15.34
C LYS A 18 4.03 12.54 -13.84
N THR A 19 3.79 11.29 -13.48
CA THR A 19 3.67 10.88 -12.07
C THR A 19 5.02 10.65 -11.37
N LEU A 20 6.14 10.80 -12.08
CA LEU A 20 7.46 10.43 -11.58
C LEU A 20 7.86 11.12 -10.25
N PRO A 21 7.64 12.44 -10.06
CA PRO A 21 8.04 13.11 -8.83
C PRO A 21 7.33 12.54 -7.59
N GLU A 22 6.01 12.36 -7.67
CA GLU A 22 5.20 11.81 -6.58
C GLU A 22 5.51 10.33 -6.33
N ASN A 23 5.74 9.57 -7.40
CA ASN A 23 6.16 8.18 -7.30
C ASN A 23 7.49 8.04 -6.52
N ILE A 24 8.46 8.93 -6.74
CA ILE A 24 9.71 8.96 -5.97
C ILE A 24 9.44 9.35 -4.52
N ALA A 25 8.62 10.39 -4.30
CA ALA A 25 8.30 10.88 -2.97
C ALA A 25 7.62 9.81 -2.09
N ASP A 26 6.63 9.09 -2.62
CA ASP A 26 5.95 8.00 -1.93
C ASP A 26 6.91 6.87 -1.55
N ASN A 27 7.73 6.42 -2.52
CA ASN A 27 8.69 5.33 -2.34
C ASN A 27 9.75 5.67 -1.29
N GLU A 28 10.36 6.83 -1.38
CA GLU A 28 11.43 7.20 -0.45
C GLU A 28 10.85 7.63 0.91
N GLY A 29 9.67 8.25 0.91
CA GLY A 29 8.95 8.64 2.11
C GLY A 29 8.65 7.45 3.02
N VAL A 30 8.08 6.37 2.48
CA VAL A 30 7.78 5.17 3.28
C VAL A 30 9.04 4.49 3.81
N LYS A 31 10.14 4.46 3.04
CA LYS A 31 11.42 3.89 3.49
C LYS A 31 12.01 4.68 4.65
N LEU A 32 12.02 6.01 4.53
CA LEU A 32 12.51 6.90 5.58
C LEU A 32 11.65 6.79 6.84
N ALA A 33 10.32 6.76 6.69
CA ALA A 33 9.39 6.59 7.80
C ALA A 33 9.60 5.24 8.51
N PHE A 34 9.73 4.14 7.76
CA PHE A 34 9.98 2.82 8.34
C PHE A 34 11.34 2.74 9.05
N LYS A 35 12.38 3.35 8.46
CA LYS A 35 13.71 3.46 9.09
C LYS A 35 13.65 4.26 10.39
N ALA A 36 12.88 5.34 10.45
CA ALA A 36 12.67 6.12 11.66
C ALA A 36 11.92 5.30 12.73
N TYR A 37 10.86 4.59 12.34
CA TYR A 37 10.12 3.67 13.20
C TYR A 37 11.05 2.63 13.85
N ARG A 38 11.89 1.95 13.07
CA ARG A 38 12.86 0.96 13.61
C ARG A 38 13.90 1.57 14.54
N LYS A 39 14.32 2.81 14.30
CA LYS A 39 15.20 3.54 15.23
C LYS A 39 14.50 3.84 16.56
N LEU A 40 13.22 4.22 16.50
CA LEU A 40 12.40 4.48 17.69
C LEU A 40 12.24 3.21 18.52
N GLU A 41 11.87 2.10 17.87
CA GLU A 41 11.75 0.78 18.50
C GLU A 41 13.06 0.32 19.15
N LYS A 42 14.20 0.50 18.47
CA LYS A 42 15.51 0.18 19.05
C LYS A 42 15.83 1.03 20.29
N LYS A 43 15.38 2.28 20.33
CA LYS A 43 15.68 3.22 21.41
C LYS A 43 14.76 3.05 22.63
N TYR A 44 13.48 2.77 22.41
CA TYR A 44 12.45 2.76 23.45
C TYR A 44 11.84 1.38 23.72
N GLY A 45 12.20 0.37 22.92
CA GLY A 45 11.57 -0.94 22.93
C GLY A 45 10.40 -1.02 21.95
N ALA A 46 9.92 -2.24 21.72
CA ALA A 46 8.76 -2.51 20.88
C ALA A 46 7.47 -2.01 21.54
N GLU A 47 6.61 -1.39 20.74
CA GLU A 47 5.27 -1.01 21.16
C GLU A 47 4.42 -2.26 21.44
N GLY A 48 3.41 -2.11 22.31
CA GLY A 48 2.42 -3.15 22.55
C GLY A 48 1.59 -3.42 21.30
N ARG A 49 1.29 -4.69 21.03
CA ARG A 49 0.45 -5.09 19.89
C ARG A 49 -1.03 -4.90 20.20
N PHE A 50 -1.82 -4.56 19.18
CA PHE A 50 -3.28 -4.46 19.29
C PHE A 50 -3.90 -5.80 19.68
N VAL A 51 -4.80 -5.79 20.67
CA VAL A 51 -5.41 -7.01 21.24
C VAL A 51 -6.12 -7.86 20.17
N LYS A 52 -6.78 -7.23 19.19
CA LYS A 52 -7.54 -7.94 18.13
C LYS A 52 -6.72 -8.22 16.86
N MET A 53 -5.43 -7.93 16.84
CA MET A 53 -4.56 -8.06 15.67
C MET A 53 -3.20 -8.67 16.03
N GLN A 54 -3.19 -9.61 16.98
CA GLN A 54 -1.97 -10.26 17.47
C GLN A 54 -1.27 -11.13 16.42
N ASP A 55 -1.99 -11.50 15.35
CA ASP A 55 -1.44 -12.23 14.20
C ASP A 55 -0.49 -11.38 13.35
N PHE A 56 -0.48 -10.05 13.57
CA PHE A 56 0.41 -9.12 12.89
C PHE A 56 1.55 -8.67 13.79
N THR A 57 2.75 -8.56 13.23
CA THR A 57 3.88 -7.88 13.86
C THR A 57 3.68 -6.36 13.79
N ASN A 58 4.37 -5.59 14.64
CA ASN A 58 4.28 -4.13 14.57
C ASN A 58 4.77 -3.59 13.22
N GLU A 59 5.74 -4.25 12.58
CA GLU A 59 6.18 -3.90 11.22
C GLU A 59 5.08 -4.15 10.18
N GLN A 60 4.37 -5.28 10.26
CA GLN A 60 3.23 -5.55 9.38
C GLN A 60 2.10 -4.54 9.62
N MET A 61 1.87 -4.14 10.88
CA MET A 61 0.92 -3.10 11.23
C MET A 61 1.31 -1.72 10.66
N PHE A 62 2.61 -1.38 10.64
CA PHE A 62 3.10 -0.16 10.00
C PHE A 62 2.73 -0.12 8.52
N PHE A 63 3.03 -1.19 7.77
CA PHE A 63 2.73 -1.24 6.34
C PHE A 63 1.23 -1.34 6.07
N LEU A 64 0.47 -2.01 6.94
CA LEU A 64 -0.97 -1.98 6.88
C LEU A 64 -1.52 -0.55 7.04
N ALA A 65 -1.05 0.20 8.04
CA ALA A 65 -1.44 1.59 8.24
C ALA A 65 -1.11 2.46 7.03
N TYR A 66 0.08 2.27 6.44
CA TYR A 66 0.47 2.93 5.20
C TYR A 66 -0.49 2.60 4.04
N SER A 67 -0.78 1.31 3.81
CA SER A 67 -1.67 0.86 2.72
C SER A 67 -3.11 1.39 2.87
N MET A 68 -3.61 1.56 4.10
CA MET A 68 -4.96 2.07 4.33
C MET A 68 -5.18 3.49 3.78
N VAL A 69 -4.13 4.31 3.68
CA VAL A 69 -4.21 5.65 3.09
C VAL A 69 -4.60 5.61 1.61
N PHE A 70 -4.27 4.53 0.91
CA PHE A 70 -4.53 4.36 -0.52
C PHE A 70 -5.83 3.62 -0.83
N CYS A 71 -6.60 3.23 0.20
CA CYS A 71 -7.91 2.62 0.02
C CYS A 71 -8.91 3.63 -0.57
N ASN A 72 -9.06 3.64 -1.90
CA ASN A 72 -9.98 4.53 -2.60
C ASN A 72 -10.91 3.74 -3.52
N LYS A 73 -12.23 3.84 -3.32
CA LYS A 73 -13.23 3.20 -4.19
C LYS A 73 -13.58 4.02 -5.43
N LEU A 74 -13.30 5.32 -5.45
CA LEU A 74 -13.64 6.20 -6.57
C LEU A 74 -12.87 5.84 -7.85
N VAL A 75 -11.70 5.20 -7.72
CA VAL A 75 -10.91 4.71 -8.86
C VAL A 75 -11.62 3.65 -9.70
N TYR A 76 -12.71 3.06 -9.20
CA TYR A 76 -13.56 2.13 -9.96
C TYR A 76 -14.65 2.83 -10.77
N ILE A 77 -14.81 4.15 -10.63
CA ILE A 77 -15.72 4.96 -11.43
C ILE A 77 -14.95 5.44 -12.67
N PRO A 78 -15.30 5.03 -13.90
CA PRO A 78 -14.51 5.33 -15.10
C PRO A 78 -14.24 6.82 -15.32
N LEU A 79 -15.26 7.66 -15.16
CA LEU A 79 -15.12 9.12 -15.33
C LEU A 79 -14.14 9.73 -14.32
N TYR A 80 -14.18 9.27 -13.07
CA TYR A 80 -13.25 9.74 -12.04
C TYR A 80 -11.83 9.26 -12.34
N LEU A 81 -11.67 8.01 -12.77
CA LEU A 81 -10.38 7.44 -13.12
C LEU A 81 -9.73 8.20 -14.30
N GLU A 82 -10.49 8.51 -15.33
CA GLU A 82 -10.02 9.31 -16.47
C GLU A 82 -9.62 10.73 -16.04
N LEU A 83 -10.41 11.36 -15.17
CA LEU A 83 -10.12 12.68 -14.63
C LEU A 83 -8.78 12.70 -13.88
N ILE A 84 -8.57 11.78 -12.94
CA ILE A 84 -7.33 11.76 -12.15
C ILE A 84 -6.12 11.40 -13.02
N LEU A 85 -6.24 10.50 -14.00
CA LEU A 85 -5.13 10.20 -14.90
C LEU A 85 -4.69 11.41 -15.71
N LYS A 86 -5.64 12.28 -16.06
CA LYS A 86 -5.38 13.48 -16.83
C LYS A 86 -4.87 14.64 -15.97
N GLU A 87 -5.48 14.87 -14.81
CA GLU A 87 -5.28 16.10 -14.04
C GLU A 87 -4.41 15.90 -12.78
N ASP A 88 -4.39 14.72 -12.17
CA ASP A 88 -3.63 14.45 -10.93
C ASP A 88 -2.17 14.08 -11.24
N ASP A 89 -1.22 14.65 -10.50
CA ASP A 89 0.20 14.34 -10.61
C ASP A 89 0.58 13.05 -9.87
N HIS A 90 -0.35 12.47 -9.11
CA HIS A 90 -0.18 11.17 -8.48
C HIS A 90 -0.66 10.03 -9.38
N ALA A 91 0.05 8.89 -9.32
CA ALA A 91 -0.48 7.66 -9.87
C ALA A 91 -1.77 7.24 -9.15
N PRO A 92 -2.69 6.49 -9.79
CA PRO A 92 -3.86 5.93 -9.13
C PRO A 92 -3.49 5.15 -7.87
N ALA A 93 -4.30 5.29 -6.82
CA ALA A 93 -3.99 4.79 -5.47
C ALA A 93 -3.64 3.29 -5.41
N MET A 94 -4.26 2.46 -6.26
CA MET A 94 -3.96 1.03 -6.37
C MET A 94 -2.50 0.75 -6.74
N LEU A 95 -1.89 1.54 -7.63
CA LEU A 95 -0.49 1.38 -8.00
C LEU A 95 0.43 1.94 -6.91
N ARG A 96 0.06 3.05 -6.26
CA ARG A 96 0.85 3.62 -5.16
C ARG A 96 0.98 2.67 -3.96
N CYS A 97 -0.03 1.83 -3.72
CA CYS A 97 0.02 0.78 -2.70
C CYS A 97 0.85 -0.44 -3.14
N GLU A 98 0.72 -0.86 -4.40
CA GLU A 98 1.31 -2.10 -4.91
C GLU A 98 2.81 -2.01 -5.16
N THR A 99 3.31 -0.83 -5.54
CA THR A 99 4.65 -0.73 -6.14
C THR A 99 5.74 -0.11 -5.28
N ASN A 100 5.53 -0.12 -3.97
CA ASN A 100 6.64 -0.09 -3.04
C ASN A 100 7.51 -1.36 -3.12
N THR A 101 7.13 -2.38 -3.89
CA THR A 101 7.65 -3.75 -3.78
C THR A 101 8.70 -4.15 -4.83
N ASN A 102 8.69 -3.59 -6.04
CA ASN A 102 9.52 -4.13 -7.13
C ASN A 102 10.96 -3.59 -7.18
N ASN A 103 11.30 -2.59 -6.36
CA ASN A 103 12.63 -1.97 -6.31
C ASN A 103 13.42 -2.29 -5.04
N ASP A 104 12.80 -2.86 -3.99
CA ASP A 104 13.46 -3.19 -2.74
C ASP A 104 12.82 -4.44 -2.10
N ASP A 105 13.63 -5.47 -1.84
CA ASP A 105 13.17 -6.75 -1.24
C ASP A 105 12.46 -6.54 0.11
N ILE A 106 12.87 -5.52 0.87
CA ILE A 106 12.38 -5.21 2.22
C ILE A 106 10.89 -4.86 2.23
N THR A 107 10.44 -4.13 1.22
CA THR A 107 9.06 -3.69 1.06
C THR A 107 8.25 -4.72 0.30
N ALA A 108 8.86 -5.46 -0.64
CA ALA A 108 8.21 -6.50 -1.43
C ALA A 108 7.58 -7.62 -0.61
N GLU A 109 8.38 -8.25 0.25
CA GLU A 109 7.95 -9.38 1.08
C GLU A 109 6.91 -8.92 2.12
N LYS A 110 7.14 -7.73 2.71
CA LYS A 110 6.29 -7.17 3.76
C LYS A 110 4.96 -6.60 3.25
N LEU A 111 4.89 -6.19 1.97
CA LEU A 111 3.65 -5.76 1.30
C LEU A 111 3.00 -6.86 0.43
N GLN A 112 3.68 -7.93 0.03
CA GLN A 112 3.00 -9.14 -0.48
C GLN A 112 2.08 -9.72 0.60
N LEU A 113 2.54 -9.71 1.85
CA LEU A 113 1.69 -9.86 3.02
C LEU A 113 0.54 -8.85 3.03
N SER A 114 0.69 -7.60 2.56
CA SER A 114 -0.39 -6.59 2.50
C SER A 114 -1.55 -6.95 1.57
N SER A 115 -1.34 -7.70 0.49
CA SER A 115 -2.44 -8.16 -0.38
C SER A 115 -3.32 -9.20 0.32
N GLN A 116 -2.70 -10.12 1.09
CA GLN A 116 -3.38 -11.01 2.03
C GLN A 116 -3.89 -10.25 3.27
N THR A 117 -3.24 -9.15 3.65
CA THR A 117 -3.63 -8.30 4.79
C THR A 117 -4.80 -7.40 4.44
N LEU A 118 -4.96 -6.92 3.21
CA LEU A 118 -6.15 -6.23 2.71
C LEU A 118 -7.34 -7.18 2.75
N LEU A 119 -7.13 -8.44 2.35
CA LEU A 119 -8.07 -9.53 2.60
C LEU A 119 -8.32 -9.74 4.10
N ALA A 120 -7.31 -9.70 4.95
CA ALA A 120 -7.46 -9.84 6.41
C ALA A 120 -8.19 -8.64 7.05
N VAL A 121 -7.95 -7.41 6.59
CA VAL A 121 -8.60 -6.17 7.02
C VAL A 121 -10.05 -6.19 6.59
N VAL A 122 -10.32 -6.52 5.33
CA VAL A 122 -11.69 -6.78 4.87
C VAL A 122 -12.32 -7.85 5.75
N ARG A 123 -11.65 -8.96 6.09
CA ARG A 123 -12.21 -10.00 6.98
C ARG A 123 -12.46 -9.52 8.41
N VAL A 124 -11.56 -8.71 8.99
CA VAL A 124 -11.70 -8.13 10.33
C VAL A 124 -12.85 -7.12 10.39
N PHE A 125 -13.03 -6.30 9.35
CA PHE A 125 -14.07 -5.26 9.30
C PHE A 125 -15.41 -5.74 8.71
N THR A 126 -15.43 -6.82 7.92
CA THR A 126 -16.66 -7.39 7.32
C THR A 126 -17.15 -8.67 8.00
N GLY A 127 -16.44 -9.18 9.01
CA GLY A 127 -16.86 -10.32 9.83
C GLY A 127 -16.76 -11.70 9.15
N SER A 128 -16.14 -11.80 7.98
CA SER A 128 -16.07 -13.08 7.23
C SER A 128 -14.85 -13.91 7.63
N MET A 129 -14.95 -14.66 8.74
CA MET A 129 -13.99 -15.72 9.07
C MET A 129 -14.24 -16.96 8.20
N ARG A 130 -13.59 -17.07 7.05
CA ARG A 130 -13.34 -18.39 6.43
C ARG A 130 -11.84 -18.63 6.33
N GLN A 131 -11.47 -19.73 6.99
CA GLN A 131 -10.13 -20.24 7.27
C GLN A 131 -9.25 -20.26 6.02
N LEU A 132 -8.04 -19.70 6.14
CA LEU A 132 -6.94 -20.18 5.31
C LEU A 132 -6.49 -21.49 5.95
N LYS A 133 -6.74 -22.60 5.26
CA LYS A 133 -6.04 -23.86 5.52
C LYS A 133 -4.54 -23.62 5.25
N PRO A 134 -3.67 -24.34 5.98
CA PRO A 134 -2.22 -24.14 5.95
C PRO A 134 -1.61 -24.21 4.56
#